data_AF-A0A645BHF2-F1
#
_entry.id   AF-A0A645BHF2-F1
#
_cell.length_a   1.000
_cell.length_b   1.000
_cell.length_c   1.000
_cell.angle_alpha   90.00
_cell.angle_beta   90.00
_cell.angle_gamma   90.00
#
_symmetry.space_group_name_H-M   'P 1'
#
loop_
_entity.id
_entity.type
_entity.pdbx_description
1 polymer ?
#
loop_
_entity_poly.entity_id
_entity_poly.type
_entity_poly.pdbx_seq_one_letter_code
_entity_poly.pdbx_strand_id
1 'polypeptide(L)'
;MEAKTRQEVFEILAGQMHNFGQGSFAVLIPGPSGLQKGAGGVDYPLDDKEKAIAQWAYDNSQIAGHGTDNLPAGKGYYVPIKTHRMTFGIMAFAFDSPEEVLTPENKELFETMAFLGALALERL
;
A
#
# COMPACT_ATOMS: atom_id res chain seq x y z
N MET A 1 5.00 -15.73 17.77
CA MET A 1 5.68 -16.30 16.59
C MET A 1 5.04 -15.75 15.32
N GLU A 2 3.70 -15.80 15.20
CA GLU A 2 2.90 -15.25 14.08
C GLU A 2 3.15 -13.77 13.74
N ALA A 3 3.26 -12.89 14.74
CA ALA A 3 3.49 -11.46 14.49
C ALA A 3 4.81 -11.18 13.75
N LYS A 4 5.85 -11.99 14.00
CA LYS A 4 7.14 -11.88 13.30
C LYS A 4 7.01 -12.29 11.84
N THR A 5 6.24 -13.34 11.56
CA THR A 5 6.01 -13.81 10.18
C THR A 5 5.15 -12.86 9.36
N ARG A 6 4.15 -12.18 9.98
CA ARG A 6 3.39 -11.12 9.28
C ARG A 6 4.27 -9.93 8.91
N GLN A 7 5.15 -9.52 9.83
CA GLN A 7 6.11 -8.45 9.58
C GLN A 7 7.04 -8.80 8.41
N GLU A 8 7.55 -10.03 8.33
CA GLU A 8 8.38 -10.50 7.23
C GLU A 8 7.66 -10.39 5.87
N VAL A 9 6.36 -10.71 5.80
CA VAL A 9 5.57 -10.55 4.56
C VAL A 9 5.47 -9.08 4.15
N PHE A 10 5.23 -8.16 5.09
CA PHE A 10 5.17 -6.73 4.79
C PHE A 10 6.52 -6.18 4.30
N GLU A 11 7.62 -6.63 4.88
CA GLU A 11 8.98 -6.27 4.46
C GLU A 11 9.29 -6.77 3.05
N ILE A 12 8.88 -8.00 2.72
CA ILE A 12 9.03 -8.55 1.36
C ILE A 12 8.22 -7.71 0.35
N LEU A 13 6.96 -7.39 0.64
CA LEU A 13 6.13 -6.56 -0.23
C LEU A 13 6.78 -5.20 -0.50
N ALA A 14 7.22 -4.51 0.56
CA ALA A 14 7.87 -3.22 0.42
C ALA A 14 9.20 -3.31 -0.35
N GLY A 15 10.02 -4.33 -0.07
CA GLY A 15 11.30 -4.53 -0.73
C GLY A 15 11.19 -4.85 -2.23
N GLN A 16 10.19 -5.63 -2.63
CA GLN A 16 9.93 -5.91 -4.05
C GLN A 16 9.55 -4.62 -4.81
N MET A 17 8.76 -3.74 -4.19
CA MET A 17 8.31 -2.50 -4.85
C MET A 17 9.41 -1.43 -4.91
N HIS A 18 10.35 -1.42 -3.98
CA HIS A 18 11.47 -0.46 -3.99
C HIS A 18 12.30 -0.52 -5.29
N ASN A 19 12.41 -1.70 -5.91
CA ASN A 19 13.15 -1.88 -7.15
C ASN A 19 12.32 -1.59 -8.41
N PHE A 20 11.05 -1.22 -8.26
CA PHE A 20 10.13 -1.06 -9.38
C PHE A 20 10.31 0.28 -10.13
N GLY A 21 10.55 1.37 -9.39
CA GLY A 21 10.68 2.71 -9.96
C GLY A 21 11.19 3.71 -8.94
N GLN A 22 11.49 4.93 -9.39
CA GLN A 22 11.94 6.00 -8.50
C GLN A 22 10.77 6.56 -7.69
N GLY A 23 10.98 6.68 -6.37
CA GLY A 23 9.98 7.16 -5.41
C GLY A 23 10.15 6.51 -4.04
N SER A 24 9.19 6.79 -3.15
CA SER A 24 9.12 6.16 -1.83
C SER A 24 7.94 5.20 -1.75
N PHE A 25 8.14 4.08 -1.07
CA PHE A 25 7.21 2.95 -1.01
C PHE A 25 7.06 2.51 0.44
N ALA A 26 5.84 2.28 0.89
CA ALA A 26 5.59 1.77 2.22
C ALA A 26 4.46 0.75 2.23
N VAL A 27 4.45 -0.10 3.25
CA VAL A 27 3.26 -0.84 3.66
C VAL A 27 2.71 -0.17 4.91
N LEU A 28 1.47 0.28 4.84
CA LEU A 28 0.74 0.87 5.97
C LEU A 28 -0.13 -0.21 6.62
N ILE A 29 -0.08 -0.28 7.94
CA ILE A 29 -0.80 -1.28 8.74
C ILE A 29 -1.73 -0.59 9.74
N PRO A 30 -2.85 -1.22 10.12
CA PRO A 30 -3.74 -0.67 11.14
C PRO A 30 -3.00 -0.55 12.48
N GLY A 31 -3.11 0.63 13.10
CA GLY A 31 -2.60 0.92 14.43
C GLY A 31 -3.68 1.49 15.35
N PRO A 32 -3.33 1.81 16.61
CA PRO A 32 -4.29 2.32 17.61
C PRO A 32 -5.00 3.62 17.18
N SER A 33 -4.37 4.41 16.32
CA SER A 33 -4.85 5.73 15.86
C SER A 33 -4.99 5.80 14.34
N GLY A 34 -5.44 4.70 13.73
CA GLY A 34 -5.52 4.54 12.28
C GLY A 34 -4.24 3.98 11.67
N LEU A 35 -4.10 4.08 10.35
CA LEU A 35 -2.94 3.55 9.63
C LEU A 35 -1.62 4.19 10.07
N GLN A 36 -0.58 3.35 10.15
CA GLN A 36 0.80 3.74 10.42
C GLN A 36 1.75 2.95 9.51
N LYS A 37 2.98 3.43 9.32
CA LYS A 37 4.00 2.71 8.53
C LYS A 37 4.39 1.41 9.24
N GLY A 38 4.25 0.28 8.55
CA GLY A 38 4.65 -1.05 9.03
C GLY A 38 5.93 -1.58 8.38
N ALA A 39 6.18 -1.25 7.11
CA ALA A 39 7.41 -1.59 6.40
C ALA A 39 7.70 -0.59 5.26
N GLY A 40 8.92 -0.64 4.71
CA GLY A 40 9.34 0.19 3.56
C GLY A 40 10.08 1.48 3.94
N GLY A 41 10.05 2.44 3.02
CA GLY A 41 10.73 3.73 3.13
C GLY A 41 10.34 4.49 4.39
N VAL A 42 11.30 4.67 5.29
CA VAL A 42 11.12 5.42 6.54
C VAL A 42 10.66 6.85 6.26
N ASP A 43 11.07 7.38 5.11
CA ASP A 43 10.78 8.72 4.60
C ASP A 43 9.47 8.85 3.82
N TYR A 44 8.67 7.78 3.67
CA TYR A 44 7.40 7.84 2.93
C TYR A 44 6.52 9.02 3.41
N PRO A 45 6.03 9.89 2.52
CA PRO A 45 5.35 11.13 2.91
C PRO A 45 3.91 10.86 3.38
N LEU A 46 3.75 10.41 4.63
CA LEU A 46 2.45 10.13 5.26
C LEU A 46 2.01 11.30 6.15
N ASP A 47 1.72 12.45 5.54
CA ASP A 47 1.10 13.58 6.25
C ASP A 47 -0.39 13.31 6.53
N ASP A 48 -1.08 14.23 7.22
CA ASP A 48 -2.48 14.03 7.63
C ASP A 48 -3.44 13.83 6.44
N LYS A 49 -3.17 14.49 5.31
CA LYS A 49 -3.98 14.35 4.09
C LYS A 49 -3.77 12.98 3.46
N GLU A 50 -2.52 12.58 3.30
CA GLU A 50 -2.16 11.27 2.75
C GLU A 50 -2.67 10.13 3.66
N LYS A 51 -2.55 10.29 4.98
CA LYS A 51 -3.10 9.35 5.96
C LYS A 51 -4.62 9.22 5.85
N ALA A 52 -5.35 10.32 5.64
CA ALA A 52 -6.80 10.28 5.47
C ALA A 52 -7.22 9.54 4.19
N ILE A 53 -6.50 9.74 3.08
CA ILE A 53 -6.76 9.03 1.82
C ILE A 53 -6.47 7.53 1.97
N ALA A 54 -5.32 7.18 2.57
CA ALA A 54 -4.96 5.79 2.84
C ALA A 54 -5.97 5.12 3.78
N GLN A 55 -6.43 5.83 4.81
CA GLN A 55 -7.45 5.32 5.74
C GLN A 55 -8.77 5.05 5.00
N TRP A 56 -9.19 5.96 4.12
CA TRP A 56 -10.37 5.74 3.27
C TRP A 56 -10.20 4.50 2.38
N ALA A 57 -9.02 4.32 1.77
CA ALA A 57 -8.73 3.14 0.95
C ALA A 57 -8.84 1.84 1.74
N TYR A 58 -8.35 1.85 3.00
CA TYR A 58 -8.41 0.71 3.90
C TYR A 58 -9.86 0.39 4.32
N ASP A 59 -10.59 1.40 4.78
CA ASP A 59 -11.97 1.25 5.27
C ASP A 59 -12.93 0.79 4.16
N ASN A 60 -12.76 1.33 2.95
CA ASN A 60 -13.60 0.99 1.80
C ASN A 60 -13.08 -0.22 1.02
N SER A 61 -11.87 -0.70 1.37
CA SER A 61 -11.18 -1.77 0.62
C SER A 61 -11.13 -1.48 -0.88
N GLN A 62 -10.85 -0.22 -1.23
CA GLN A 62 -10.79 0.26 -2.62
C GLN A 62 -9.50 1.05 -2.85
N ILE A 63 -9.02 1.02 -4.09
CA ILE A 63 -7.85 1.79 -4.50
C ILE A 63 -8.21 3.27 -4.49
N ALA A 64 -7.28 4.11 -4.03
CA ALA A 64 -7.46 5.55 -3.94
C ALA A 64 -6.14 6.31 -4.15
N GLY A 65 -6.24 7.63 -4.26
CA GLY A 65 -5.11 8.54 -4.41
C GLY A 65 -4.77 8.85 -5.86
N HIS A 66 -3.53 9.29 -6.09
CA HIS A 66 -3.07 9.79 -7.39
C HIS A 66 -3.36 8.80 -8.53
N GLY A 67 -3.89 9.29 -9.65
CA GLY A 67 -4.18 8.44 -10.81
C GLY A 67 -5.38 7.51 -10.65
N THR A 68 -6.30 7.80 -9.72
CA THR A 68 -7.55 7.06 -9.51
C THR A 68 -8.76 8.00 -9.50
N ASP A 69 -9.97 7.45 -9.63
CA ASP A 69 -11.20 8.22 -9.48
C ASP A 69 -11.53 8.52 -8.00
N ASN A 70 -10.93 7.77 -7.07
CA ASN A 70 -11.20 7.87 -5.64
C ASN A 70 -10.15 8.73 -4.95
N LEU A 71 -10.54 9.94 -4.55
CA LEU A 71 -9.66 10.89 -3.88
C LEU A 71 -8.36 11.19 -4.67
N PRO A 72 -8.44 11.59 -5.97
CA PRO A 72 -7.29 11.79 -6.86
C PRO A 72 -6.29 12.85 -6.38
N ALA A 73 -6.67 13.68 -5.41
CA ALA A 73 -5.87 14.81 -4.97
C ALA A 73 -4.67 14.41 -4.10
N GLY A 74 -4.52 13.14 -3.72
CA GLY A 74 -3.37 12.63 -2.97
C GLY A 74 -2.10 12.55 -3.81
N LYS A 75 -0.93 12.54 -3.16
CA LYS A 75 0.35 12.24 -3.82
C LYS A 75 0.56 10.73 -3.96
N GLY A 76 0.07 9.97 -2.98
CA GLY A 76 0.22 8.53 -2.98
C GLY A 76 -0.80 7.84 -3.88
N TYR A 77 -0.41 6.72 -4.49
CA TYR A 77 -1.30 5.68 -5.00
C TYR A 77 -1.43 4.60 -3.91
N TYR A 78 -2.65 4.24 -3.52
CA TYR A 78 -2.91 3.38 -2.35
C TYR A 78 -3.68 2.13 -2.77
N VAL A 79 -3.04 0.97 -2.62
CA VAL A 79 -3.60 -0.33 -3.02
C VAL A 79 -3.87 -1.19 -1.79
N PRO A 80 -5.13 -1.60 -1.53
CA PRO A 80 -5.45 -2.46 -0.39
C PRO A 80 -4.83 -3.86 -0.50
N ILE A 81 -4.14 -4.30 0.56
CA ILE A 81 -3.70 -5.69 0.75
C ILE A 81 -4.89 -6.45 1.32
N LYS A 82 -5.74 -7.04 0.45
CA LYS A 82 -7.02 -7.61 0.86
C LYS A 82 -7.31 -8.99 0.27
N THR A 83 -8.08 -9.77 1.01
CA THR A 83 -8.86 -10.90 0.48
C THR A 83 -10.35 -10.52 0.45
N HIS A 84 -11.22 -11.46 0.08
CA HIS A 84 -12.66 -11.24 0.20
C HIS A 84 -13.15 -11.09 1.66
N ARG A 85 -12.33 -11.46 2.64
CA ARG A 85 -12.73 -11.49 4.06
C ARG A 85 -12.29 -10.24 4.81
N MET A 86 -11.11 -9.72 4.51
CA MET A 86 -10.53 -8.60 5.24
C MET A 86 -9.44 -7.87 4.45
N THR A 87 -9.15 -6.66 4.91
CA THR A 87 -8.00 -5.85 4.48
C THR A 87 -6.96 -5.87 5.59
N PHE A 88 -5.74 -6.25 5.24
CA PHE A 88 -4.61 -6.41 6.17
C PHE A 88 -3.79 -5.11 6.32
N GLY A 89 -3.83 -4.25 5.31
CA GLY A 89 -3.05 -3.03 5.23
C GLY A 89 -3.15 -2.42 3.83
N ILE A 90 -2.29 -1.44 3.55
CA ILE A 90 -2.23 -0.72 2.28
C ILE A 90 -0.79 -0.76 1.76
N MET A 91 -0.60 -1.15 0.50
CA MET A 91 0.62 -0.81 -0.24
C MET A 91 0.49 0.64 -0.72
N ALA A 92 1.46 1.47 -0.34
CA ALA A 92 1.45 2.90 -0.55
C ALA A 92 2.66 3.31 -1.41
N PHE A 93 2.38 4.02 -2.49
CA PHE A 93 3.37 4.37 -3.51
C PHE A 93 3.40 5.87 -3.71
N ALA A 94 4.56 6.52 -3.57
CA ALA A 94 4.76 7.93 -3.86
C ALA A 94 5.89 8.04 -4.88
N PHE A 95 5.53 7.97 -6.16
CA PHE A 95 6.48 8.02 -7.28
C PHE A 95 6.94 9.44 -7.56
N ASP A 96 8.17 9.59 -8.04
CA ASP A 96 8.68 10.89 -8.48
C ASP A 96 8.00 11.36 -9.79
N SER A 97 7.72 10.42 -10.69
CA SER A 97 7.02 10.62 -11.97
C SER A 97 5.80 9.69 -12.08
N PRO A 98 4.71 9.93 -11.33
CA PRO A 98 3.58 9.00 -11.25
C PRO A 98 2.89 8.75 -12.59
N GLU A 99 2.82 9.74 -13.48
CA GLU A 99 2.17 9.57 -14.81
C GLU A 99 2.93 8.60 -15.73
N GLU A 100 4.25 8.46 -15.56
CA GLU A 100 5.06 7.53 -16.34
C GLU A 100 4.99 6.10 -15.78
N VAL A 101 4.75 5.98 -14.47
CA VAL A 101 4.80 4.70 -13.76
C VAL A 101 3.41 4.08 -13.58
N LEU A 102 2.35 4.86 -13.39
CA LEU A 102 0.99 4.39 -13.13
C LEU A 102 0.23 4.00 -14.42
N THR A 103 0.90 3.28 -15.31
CA THR A 103 0.28 2.67 -16.48
C THR A 103 -0.74 1.59 -16.06
N PRO A 104 -1.71 1.23 -16.92
CA PRO A 104 -2.66 0.16 -16.61
C PRO A 104 -1.97 -1.17 -16.24
N GLU A 105 -0.94 -1.57 -17.00
CA GLU A 105 -0.17 -2.79 -16.75
C GLU A 105 0.53 -2.78 -15.38
N ASN A 106 1.13 -1.65 -15.01
CA ASN A 106 1.79 -1.52 -13.71
C ASN A 106 0.79 -1.52 -12.55
N LYS A 107 -0.39 -0.90 -12.74
CA LYS A 107 -1.46 -0.94 -11.74
C LYS A 107 -1.95 -2.37 -11.50
N GLU A 108 -2.17 -3.15 -12.57
CA GLU A 108 -2.54 -4.57 -12.46
C GLU A 108 -1.47 -5.39 -11.72
N LEU A 109 -0.19 -5.11 -11.97
CA LEU A 109 0.91 -5.72 -11.23
C LEU A 109 0.85 -5.40 -9.74
N PHE A 110 0.64 -4.13 -9.37
CA PHE A 110 0.54 -3.73 -7.96
C PHE A 110 -0.64 -4.38 -7.25
N GLU A 111 -1.80 -4.45 -7.90
CA GLU A 111 -2.98 -5.15 -7.38
C GLU A 111 -2.70 -6.64 -7.18
N THR A 112 -2.01 -7.27 -8.14
CA THR A 112 -1.61 -8.68 -8.04
C THR A 112 -0.65 -8.90 -6.87
N MET A 113 0.35 -8.04 -6.68
CA MET A 113 1.28 -8.11 -5.56
C MET A 113 0.57 -7.94 -4.21
N ALA A 114 -0.35 -6.98 -4.12
CA ALA A 114 -1.17 -6.77 -2.93
C ALA A 114 -2.03 -8.01 -2.61
N PHE A 115 -2.62 -8.63 -3.64
CA PHE A 115 -3.41 -9.85 -3.48
C PHE A 115 -2.56 -11.05 -3.03
N LEU A 116 -1.39 -11.27 -3.63
CA LEU A 116 -0.48 -12.34 -3.21
C LEU A 116 0.00 -12.15 -1.77
N GLY A 117 0.30 -10.91 -1.38
CA GLY A 117 0.61 -10.55 0.00
C GLY A 117 -0.54 -10.87 0.95
N ALA A 118 -1.77 -10.55 0.56
CA ALA A 118 -2.96 -10.83 1.35
C ALA A 118 -3.18 -12.35 1.54
N LEU A 119 -2.99 -13.15 0.49
CA LEU A 119 -3.09 -14.61 0.57
C LEU A 119 -2.04 -15.23 1.50
N ALA A 120 -0.83 -14.66 1.53
CA ALA A 120 0.20 -15.09 2.45
C ALA A 120 -0.17 -14.74 3.90
N LEU A 121 -0.63 -13.51 4.16
CA LEU A 121 -1.03 -13.03 5.48
C LEU A 121 -2.25 -13.77 6.04
N GLU A 122 -3.21 -14.15 5.19
CA GLU A 122 -4.41 -14.88 5.61
C GLU A 122 -4.10 -16.28 6.18
N ARG A 123 -2.94 -16.84 5.84
CA ARG A 123 -2.48 -18.16 6.30
C ARG A 123 -1.68 -18.12 7.59
N LEU A 124 -1.39 -16.93 8.12
CA LEU A 124 -0.57 -16.68 9.32
C LEU A 124 -1.42 -16.33 10.53
#